data_AF-A0A8J7I4X6-F1
#
_entry.id   AF-A0A8J7I4X6-F1
#
_cell.length_a   1.000
_cell.length_b   1.000
_cell.length_c   1.000
_cell.angle_alpha   90.00
_cell.angle_beta   90.00
_cell.angle_gamma   90.00
#
_symmetry.space_group_name_H-M   'P 1'
#
loop_
_entity.id
_entity.type
_entity.pdbx_description
1 polymer ?
#
loop_
_entity_poly.entity_id
_entity_poly.type
_entity_poly.pdbx_seq_one_letter_code
_entity_poly.pdbx_strand_id
1 'polypeptide(L)' 'MKTKKLMAVVLFLIPLIADWFIPGSGIVIELAFLIWELLEQQETEE' A
#
# COMPACT_ATOMS: atom_id res chain seq x y z
N MET A 1 -2.95 17.50 10.70
CA MET A 1 -1.62 16.84 10.85
C MET A 1 -1.71 15.46 11.49
N LYS A 2 -2.44 15.26 12.60
CA LYS A 2 -2.60 13.93 13.25
C LYS A 2 -3.21 12.86 12.32
N THR A 3 -4.24 13.19 11.56
CA THR A 3 -4.94 12.24 10.68
C THR A 3 -4.08 11.73 9.53
N LYS A 4 -3.29 12.60 8.89
CA LYS A 4 -2.36 12.22 7.82
C LYS A 4 -1.29 11.25 8.32
N LYS A 5 -0.75 11.51 9.52
CA LYS A 5 0.23 10.64 10.16
C LYS A 5 -0.38 9.28 10.54
N LEU A 6 -1.61 9.28 11.06
CA LEU A 6 -2.33 8.04 11.36
C LEU A 6 -2.56 7.20 10.10
N MET A 7 -2.93 7.84 8.99
CA MET A 7 -3.15 7.16 7.72
C MET A 7 -1.88 6.48 7.19
N ALA A 8 -0.74 7.17 7.24
CA ALA A 8 0.55 6.60 6.86
C ALA A 8 0.94 5.41 7.76
N VAL A 9 0.67 5.50 9.07
CA VAL A 9 0.93 4.41 10.01
C VAL A 9 0.07 3.19 9.68
N VAL A 10 -1.22 3.38 9.37
CA VAL A 10 -2.12 2.28 9.01
C VAL A 10 -1.69 1.62 7.70
N LEU A 11 -1.33 2.41 6.68
CA LEU A 11 -0.85 1.90 5.40
C LEU A 11 0.41 1.05 5.55
N PHE A 12 1.30 1.39 6.49
CA PHE A 12 2.49 0.62 6.80
C PHE A 12 2.22 -0.62 7.66
N LEU A 13 1.21 -0.58 8.52
CA LEU A 13 0.83 -1.69 9.39
C LEU A 13 0.20 -2.85 8.61
N ILE A 14 -0.53 -2.59 7.53
CA ILE A 14 -1.18 -3.61 6.71
C ILE A 14 -0.18 -4.63 6.13
N PRO A 15 0.87 -4.24 5.39
CA PRO A 15 1.87 -5.18 4.88
C PRO A 15 2.62 -5.88 6.02
N LEU A 16 2.90 -5.18 7.13
CA LEU A 16 3.55 -5.77 8.30
C LEU A 16 2.71 -6.88 8.95
N ILE A 17 1.40 -6.69 9.05
CA ILE A 17 0.48 -7.71 9.57
C ILE A 17 0.35 -8.86 8.58
N ALA A 18 0.28 -8.57 7.27
CA ALA A 18 0.20 -9.61 6.24
C ALA A 18 1.44 -10.52 6.25
N ASP A 19 2.63 -9.94 6.41
CA ASP A 19 3.89 -10.68 6.56
C ASP A 19 3.91 -11.63 7.75
N TRP A 20 3.11 -11.33 8.79
CA TRP A 20 2.97 -12.21 9.94
C TRP A 20 2.19 -13.50 9.63
N PHE A 21 1.26 -13.45 8.66
CA PHE A 21 0.47 -14.61 8.23
C PHE A 21 1.15 -15.36 7.08
N ILE A 22 1.71 -14.61 6.12
CA ILE A 22 2.38 -15.14 4.93
C ILE A 22 3.71 -14.40 4.78
N PRO A 23 4.85 -15.02 5.12
CA PRO A 23 6.13 -14.35 5.06
C PRO A 23 6.47 -13.93 3.63
N GLY A 24 6.77 -12.65 3.44
CA GLY A 24 7.10 -12.05 2.14
C GLY A 24 5.90 -11.49 1.37
N SER A 25 4.68 -11.58 1.92
CA SER A 25 3.47 -11.01 1.31
C SER A 25 3.41 -9.48 1.42
N GLY A 26 4.13 -8.87 2.35
CA GLY A 26 4.24 -7.41 2.49
C GLY A 26 4.77 -6.75 1.22
N ILE A 27 5.80 -7.36 0.61
CA ILE A 27 6.36 -6.89 -0.67
C ILE A 27 5.33 -6.98 -1.80
N VAL A 28 4.53 -8.06 -1.83
CA VAL A 28 3.49 -8.24 -2.86
C VAL A 28 2.39 -7.19 -2.73
N ILE A 29 2.01 -6.84 -1.49
CA ILE A 29 1.01 -5.81 -1.21
C ILE A 29 1.52 -4.43 -1.63
N GLU A 30 2.77 -4.09 -1.31
CA GLU A 30 3.40 -2.84 -1.75
C GLU A 30 3.46 -2.74 -3.28
N LEU A 31 3.84 -3.83 -3.96
CA LEU A 31 3.86 -3.88 -5.42
C LEU A 31 2.45 -3.73 -6.02
N ALA A 32 1.44 -4.36 -5.42
CA ALA A 32 0.05 -4.23 -5.87
C ALA A 32 -0.44 -2.78 -5.76
N PHE A 33 -0.09 -2.07 -4.68
CA PHE A 33 -0.41 -0.64 -4.53
C PHE A 33 0.27 0.22 -5.59
N LEU A 34 1.55 -0.01 -5.87
CA LEU A 34 2.27 0.74 -6.90
C LEU A 34 1.71 0.49 -8.30
N ILE A 35 1.35 -0.75 -8.62
CA ILE A 35 0.72 -1.09 -9.91
C ILE A 35 -0.66 -0.43 -10.01
N TRP A 36 -1.43 -0.43 -8.92
CA TRP A 36 -2.73 0.24 -8.86
C TRP A 36 -2.59 1.75 -9.11
N GLU A 37 -1.67 2.42 -8.40
CA GLU A 37 -1.40 3.84 -8.57
C GLU A 37 -0.96 4.15 -10.01
N LEU A 38 -0.12 3.31 -10.61
CA LEU A 38 0.32 3.46 -11.99
C LEU A 38 -0.85 3.35 -12.99
N LEU A 39 -1.76 2.40 -12.80
CA LEU A 39 -2.95 2.24 -13.65
C LEU A 39 -3.90 3.45 -13.51
N GLU A 40 -4.12 3.93 -12.28
CA GLU A 40 -4.97 5.08 -12.00
C GLU A 40 -4.39 6.38 -12.61
N GLN A 41 -3.06 6.53 -12.62
CA GLN A 41 -2.40 7.63 -13.32
C GLN A 41 -2.62 7.58 -14.83
N GLN A 42 -2.61 6.39 -15.43
CA GLN A 42 -2.85 6.24 -16.87
C GLN A 42 -4.31 6.51 -17.26
N GLU A 43 -5.28 6.11 -16.43
CA GLU A 43 -6.70 6.45 -16.64
C GLU A 43 -6.99 7.94 -16.45
N THR A 44 -6.21 8.65 -15.64
CA THR A 44 -6.42 10.09 -15.38
C THR A 44 -5.77 10.99 -16.45
N GLU A 45 -4.85 10.46 -17.27
CA GLU A 45 -4.19 11.20 -18.37
C GLU A 45 -4.97 11.18 -19.71
N GLU A 46 -6.10 10.46 -19.81
CA GLU A 46 -7.09 10.56 -20.91
C GLU A 46 -8.19 11.61 -20.65
#